data_AF-A0A2E2WW79-F1
#
_entry.id   AF-A0A2E2WW79-F1
#
_cell.length_a   1.000
_cell.length_b   1.000
_cell.length_c   1.000
_cell.angle_alpha   90.00
_cell.angle_beta   90.00
_cell.angle_gamma   90.00
#
_symmetry.space_group_name_H-M   'P 1'
#
loop_
_entity.id
_entity.type
_entity.pdbx_description
1 polymer ?
#
loop_
_entity_poly.entity_id
_entity_poly.type
_entity_poly.pdbx_seq_one_letter_code
_entity_poly.pdbx_strand_id
1 'polypeptide(L)'
;MFFKFFQKQSKIIDKKSAFTKSFNSILDSIINEFITIRQKISNLEKVNMDLALYHKGKGDLKETKIRFWIMCKLWPKNNEAKYQLALCYFNENNYIKSRQILQNISNPDFKMAKKIVELENNIK
;
A
#
# COMPACT_ATOMS: atom_id res chain seq x y z
N MET A 1 4.22 61.67 16.17
CA MET A 1 3.54 60.43 16.64
C MET A 1 3.25 59.45 15.48
N PHE A 2 2.72 59.93 14.35
CA PHE A 2 2.40 59.13 13.16
C PHE A 2 3.56 58.29 12.56
N PHE A 3 4.78 58.83 12.47
CA PHE A 3 5.91 58.11 11.86
C PHE A 3 6.29 56.79 12.59
N LYS A 4 6.25 56.79 13.93
CA LYS A 4 6.51 55.59 14.74
C LYS A 4 5.41 54.52 14.58
N PHE A 5 4.18 54.95 14.31
CA PHE A 5 3.06 54.06 14.04
C PHE A 5 3.22 53.34 12.69
N PHE A 6 3.60 54.07 11.62
CA PHE A 6 3.89 53.47 10.31
C PHE A 6 5.08 52.50 10.34
N GLN A 7 6.18 52.84 11.04
CA GLN A 7 7.30 51.91 11.22
C GLN A 7 6.87 50.61 11.92
N LYS A 8 6.03 50.70 12.96
CA LYS A 8 5.51 49.53 13.68
C LYS A 8 4.65 48.65 12.78
N GLN A 9 3.79 49.24 11.94
CA GLN A 9 2.98 48.48 10.98
C GLN A 9 3.84 47.78 9.91
N SER A 10 4.86 48.44 9.34
CA SER A 10 5.77 47.81 8.36
C SER A 10 6.49 46.57 8.92
N LYS A 11 7.05 46.65 10.14
CA LYS A 11 7.70 45.52 10.81
C LYS A 11 6.76 44.34 11.07
N ILE A 12 5.47 44.60 11.30
CA ILE A 12 4.46 43.55 11.50
C ILE A 12 4.15 42.84 10.16
N ILE A 13 4.07 43.59 9.06
CA ILE A 13 3.85 43.06 7.71
C ILE A 13 5.05 42.20 7.28
N ASP A 14 6.28 42.67 7.50
CA ASP A 14 7.51 41.93 7.16
C ASP A 14 7.62 40.62 7.94
N LYS A 15 7.28 40.63 9.24
CA LYS A 15 7.27 39.41 10.07
C LYS A 15 6.22 38.40 9.61
N LYS A 16 5.02 38.86 9.21
CA LYS A 16 3.99 37.99 8.62
C LYS A 16 4.46 37.36 7.31
N SER A 17 5.09 38.16 6.44
CA SER A 17 5.69 37.70 5.16
C SER A 17 6.81 36.69 5.37
N ALA A 18 7.68 36.91 6.35
CA ALA A 18 8.75 35.97 6.70
C ALA A 18 8.20 34.66 7.26
N PHE A 19 7.17 34.74 8.12
CA PHE A 19 6.50 33.56 8.67
C PHE A 19 5.81 32.73 7.59
N THR A 20 5.08 33.34 6.65
CA THR A 20 4.42 32.61 5.56
C THR A 20 5.43 31.91 4.65
N LYS A 21 6.55 32.58 4.32
CA LYS A 21 7.64 31.95 3.56
C LYS A 21 8.24 30.75 4.29
N SER A 22 8.53 30.90 5.59
CA SER A 22 9.07 29.81 6.41
C SER A 22 8.10 28.64 6.53
N PHE A 23 6.81 28.92 6.70
CA PHE A 23 5.77 27.89 6.79
C PHE A 23 5.64 27.14 5.46
N ASN A 24 5.61 27.86 4.34
CA ASN A 24 5.54 27.25 3.01
C ASN A 24 6.76 26.37 2.74
N SER A 25 7.97 26.81 3.09
CA SER A 25 9.17 25.97 2.91
C SER A 25 9.14 24.67 3.72
N ILE A 26 8.55 24.70 4.93
CA ILE A 26 8.38 23.50 5.76
C ILE A 26 7.35 22.57 5.12
N LEU A 27 6.22 23.10 4.65
CA LEU A 27 5.21 22.33 3.96
C LEU A 27 5.77 21.66 2.70
N ASP A 28 6.53 22.40 1.89
CA ASP A 28 7.16 21.86 0.68
C ASP A 28 8.12 20.71 1.03
N SER A 29 8.90 20.85 2.11
CA SER A 29 9.80 19.78 2.59
C SER A 29 9.02 18.52 2.98
N ILE A 30 7.94 18.67 3.76
CA ILE A 30 7.10 17.54 4.21
C ILE A 30 6.44 16.85 3.00
N ILE A 31 5.93 17.63 2.04
CA ILE A 31 5.32 17.09 0.82
C ILE A 31 6.35 16.29 0.01
N ASN A 32 7.57 16.82 -0.16
CA ASN A 32 8.64 16.15 -0.89
C ASN A 32 9.10 14.85 -0.21
N GLU A 33 9.20 14.84 1.12
CA GLU A 33 9.48 13.62 1.89
C GLU A 33 8.36 12.59 1.71
N PHE A 34 7.10 13.01 1.77
CA PHE A 34 5.95 12.13 1.57
C PHE A 34 5.92 11.51 0.17
N ILE A 35 6.22 12.29 -0.87
CA ILE A 35 6.36 11.81 -2.25
C ILE A 35 7.48 10.77 -2.33
N THR A 36 8.64 11.04 -1.74
CA THR A 36 9.80 10.13 -1.74
C THR A 36 9.48 8.81 -1.05
N ILE A 37 8.83 8.86 0.12
CA ILE A 37 8.40 7.65 0.86
C ILE A 37 7.41 6.86 0.01
N ARG A 38 6.43 7.53 -0.61
CA ARG A 38 5.45 6.89 -1.48
C ARG A 38 6.10 6.17 -2.66
N GLN A 39 7.09 6.79 -3.31
CA GLN A 39 7.84 6.17 -4.41
C GLN A 39 8.62 4.94 -3.95
N LYS A 40 9.31 5.02 -2.80
CA LYS A 40 10.02 3.87 -2.21
C LYS A 40 9.08 2.71 -1.90
N ILE A 41 7.90 2.99 -1.34
CA ILE A 41 6.87 1.98 -1.06
C ILE A 41 6.32 1.38 -2.36
N SER A 42 6.05 2.19 -3.39
CA SER A 42 5.56 1.67 -4.67
C SER A 42 6.59 0.77 -5.36
N ASN A 43 7.88 1.12 -5.31
CA ASN A 43 8.94 0.25 -5.81
C ASN A 43 9.01 -1.06 -5.02
N LEU A 44 8.81 -0.98 -3.70
CA LEU A 44 8.79 -2.14 -2.81
C LEU A 44 7.63 -3.10 -3.12
N GLU A 45 6.48 -2.60 -3.60
CA GLU A 45 5.37 -3.44 -4.05
C GLU A 45 5.80 -4.36 -5.18
N LYS A 46 6.36 -3.77 -6.23
CA LYS A 46 6.83 -4.50 -7.43
C LYS A 46 7.94 -5.49 -7.07
N VAL A 47 8.93 -5.06 -6.28
CA VAL A 47 10.02 -5.94 -5.85
C VAL A 47 9.50 -7.13 -5.03
N ASN A 48 8.53 -6.93 -4.14
CA ASN A 48 7.95 -8.05 -3.40
C ASN A 48 7.14 -9.00 -4.30
N MET A 49 6.45 -8.47 -5.30
CA MET A 49 5.76 -9.28 -6.30
C MET A 49 6.73 -10.18 -7.06
N ASP A 50 7.78 -9.59 -7.62
CA ASP A 50 8.77 -10.31 -8.42
C ASP A 50 9.49 -11.38 -7.58
N LEU A 51 9.85 -11.06 -6.34
CA LEU A 51 10.45 -12.03 -5.41
C LEU A 51 9.48 -13.14 -5.01
N ALA A 52 8.20 -12.83 -4.79
CA ALA A 52 7.19 -13.85 -4.48
C ALA A 52 7.02 -14.84 -5.64
N LEU A 53 6.95 -14.33 -6.88
CA LEU A 53 6.84 -15.15 -8.08
C LEU A 53 8.12 -15.97 -8.32
N TYR A 54 9.30 -15.41 -8.04
CA TYR A 54 10.57 -16.12 -8.13
C TYR A 54 10.62 -17.33 -7.17
N HIS A 55 10.27 -17.12 -5.90
CA HIS A 55 10.21 -18.21 -4.92
C HIS A 55 9.13 -19.24 -5.25
N LYS A 56 7.99 -18.78 -5.79
CA LYS A 56 6.93 -19.66 -6.28
C LYS A 56 7.44 -20.57 -7.39
N GLY A 57 8.18 -20.02 -8.36
CA GLY A 57 8.79 -20.79 -9.45
C GLY A 57 9.84 -21.81 -8.98
N LYS A 58 10.46 -21.59 -7.83
CA LYS A 58 11.36 -22.55 -7.18
C LYS A 58 10.66 -23.61 -6.32
N GLY A 59 9.35 -23.48 -6.11
CA GLY A 59 8.60 -24.33 -5.19
C GLY A 59 8.79 -23.99 -3.71
N ASP A 60 9.40 -22.85 -3.36
CA ASP A 60 9.46 -22.39 -1.96
C ASP A 60 8.12 -21.75 -1.56
N LEU A 61 7.15 -22.60 -1.25
CA LEU A 61 5.79 -22.20 -0.93
C LEU A 61 5.69 -21.40 0.37
N LYS A 62 6.61 -21.63 1.33
CA LYS A 62 6.63 -20.91 2.60
C LYS A 62 7.00 -19.45 2.39
N GLU A 63 8.12 -19.21 1.69
CA GLU A 63 8.60 -17.86 1.42
C GLU A 63 7.64 -17.11 0.48
N THR A 64 7.09 -17.82 -0.52
CA THR A 64 6.04 -17.32 -1.41
C THR A 64 4.84 -16.79 -0.62
N LYS A 65 4.31 -17.59 0.30
CA LYS A 65 3.14 -17.23 1.11
C LYS A 65 3.40 -16.04 2.02
N ILE A 66 4.58 -15.97 2.66
CA ILE A 66 4.96 -14.85 3.52
C ILE A 66 4.98 -13.54 2.73
N ARG A 67 5.57 -13.54 1.52
CA ARG A 67 5.65 -12.35 0.68
C ARG A 67 4.28 -11.87 0.24
N PHE A 68 3.41 -12.76 -0.23
CA PHE A 68 2.04 -12.36 -0.59
C PHE A 68 1.24 -11.89 0.63
N TRP A 69 1.48 -12.45 1.82
CA TRP A 69 0.88 -11.95 3.06
C TRP A 69 1.33 -10.52 3.39
N ILE A 70 2.63 -10.22 3.30
CA ILE A 70 3.17 -8.86 3.47
C ILE A 70 2.52 -7.92 2.45
N MET A 71 2.43 -8.35 1.20
CA MET A 71 1.82 -7.54 0.15
C MET A 71 0.35 -7.22 0.42
N CYS A 72 -0.43 -8.18 0.91
CA CYS A 72 -1.82 -7.95 1.28
C CYS A 72 -1.97 -6.94 2.44
N LYS A 73 -0.97 -6.83 3.32
CA LYS A 73 -0.97 -5.88 4.44
C LYS A 73 -0.56 -4.47 4.01
N LEU A 74 0.47 -4.35 3.18
CA LEU A 74 0.99 -3.05 2.74
C LEU A 74 0.23 -2.46 1.55
N TRP A 75 -0.29 -3.31 0.66
CA TRP A 75 -1.05 -2.92 -0.54
C TRP A 75 -2.41 -3.61 -0.56
N PRO A 76 -3.35 -3.22 0.31
CA PRO A 76 -4.65 -3.88 0.46
C PRO A 76 -5.56 -3.78 -0.78
N LYS A 77 -5.20 -2.95 -1.77
CA LYS A 77 -5.89 -2.83 -3.06
C LYS A 77 -5.31 -3.76 -4.14
N ASN A 78 -4.18 -4.42 -3.87
CA ASN A 78 -3.55 -5.34 -4.81
C ASN A 78 -4.31 -6.68 -4.82
N ASN A 79 -5.26 -6.80 -5.75
CA ASN A 79 -6.08 -8.01 -5.88
C ASN A 79 -5.28 -9.23 -6.36
N GLU A 80 -4.20 -9.01 -7.12
CA GLU A 80 -3.34 -10.09 -7.59
C GLU A 80 -2.59 -10.74 -6.42
N ALA A 81 -2.00 -9.93 -5.52
CA ALA A 81 -1.35 -10.46 -4.32
C ALA A 81 -2.33 -11.25 -3.43
N LYS A 82 -3.58 -10.79 -3.29
CA LYS A 82 -4.63 -11.53 -2.57
C LYS A 82 -4.97 -12.84 -3.26
N TYR A 83 -5.12 -12.83 -4.57
CA TYR A 83 -5.39 -14.03 -5.36
C TYR A 83 -4.27 -15.06 -5.19
N GLN A 84 -3.02 -14.64 -5.33
CA GLN A 84 -1.85 -15.51 -5.16
C GLN A 84 -1.75 -16.06 -3.73
N LEU A 85 -2.07 -15.26 -2.71
CA LEU A 85 -2.13 -15.74 -1.32
C LEU A 85 -3.23 -16.79 -1.13
N ALA A 86 -4.40 -16.59 -1.75
CA ALA A 86 -5.48 -17.56 -1.70
C ALA A 86 -5.11 -18.88 -2.39
N LEU A 87 -4.37 -18.83 -3.51
CA LEU A 87 -3.81 -20.02 -4.16
C LEU A 87 -2.81 -20.75 -3.24
N CYS A 88 -1.97 -20.03 -2.50
CA CYS A 88 -1.07 -20.65 -1.53
C CYS A 88 -1.86 -21.44 -0.48
N TYR A 89 -2.92 -20.85 0.10
CA TYR A 89 -3.78 -21.55 1.06
C TYR A 89 -4.54 -22.71 0.43
N PHE A 90 -4.98 -22.57 -0.83
CA PHE A 90 -5.64 -23.64 -1.57
C PHE A 90 -4.72 -24.85 -1.74
N ASN A 91 -3.49 -24.63 -2.17
CA ASN A 91 -2.48 -25.69 -2.34
C ASN A 91 -2.11 -26.37 -1.01
N GLU A 92 -2.25 -25.67 0.11
CA GLU A 92 -2.10 -26.22 1.46
C GLU A 92 -3.37 -26.91 1.99
N ASN A 93 -4.38 -27.14 1.15
CA ASN A 93 -5.70 -27.66 1.53
C ASN A 93 -6.48 -26.78 2.54
N ASN A 94 -6.04 -25.54 2.77
CA ASN A 94 -6.71 -24.59 3.66
C ASN A 94 -7.77 -23.78 2.90
N TYR A 95 -8.82 -24.48 2.49
CA TYR A 95 -9.87 -23.93 1.64
C TYR A 95 -10.72 -22.85 2.32
N ILE A 96 -10.82 -22.88 3.66
CA ILE A 96 -11.53 -21.85 4.44
C ILE A 96 -10.81 -20.51 4.30
N LYS A 97 -9.50 -20.46 4.59
CA LYS A 97 -8.72 -19.21 4.46
C LYS A 97 -8.63 -18.75 3.01
N SER A 98 -8.46 -19.68 2.08
CA SER A 98 -8.46 -19.37 0.65
C SER A 98 -9.78 -18.67 0.25
N ARG A 99 -10.93 -19.22 0.63
CA ARG A 99 -12.26 -18.63 0.37
C ARG A 99 -12.39 -17.23 0.98
N GLN A 100 -12.03 -17.06 2.25
CA GLN A 100 -12.13 -15.78 2.96
C GLN A 100 -11.34 -14.68 2.24
N ILE A 101 -10.13 -14.99 1.75
CA ILE A 101 -9.32 -14.03 1.01
C ILE A 101 -9.96 -13.68 -0.33
N LEU A 102 -10.44 -14.68 -1.08
CA LEU A 102 -11.07 -14.46 -2.39
C LEU A 102 -12.37 -13.66 -2.28
N GLN A 103 -13.18 -13.87 -1.24
CA GLN A 103 -14.43 -13.10 -1.03
C GLN A 103 -14.16 -11.58 -0.96
N ASN A 104 -13.01 -11.18 -0.43
CA ASN A 104 -12.58 -9.79 -0.31
C ASN A 104 -12.00 -9.19 -1.62
N ILE A 105 -12.03 -9.95 -2.71
CA ILE A 105 -11.60 -9.49 -4.04
C ILE A 105 -12.85 -9.16 -4.86
N SER A 106 -13.10 -7.88 -5.12
CA SER A 106 -14.25 -7.45 -5.93
C SER A 106 -14.05 -7.60 -7.44
N ASN A 107 -12.84 -7.94 -7.89
CA ASN A 107 -12.53 -8.07 -9.32
C ASN A 107 -13.23 -9.32 -9.92
N PRO A 108 -14.05 -9.17 -10.99
CA PRO A 108 -14.75 -10.27 -11.66
C PRO A 108 -13.83 -11.33 -12.28
N ASP A 109 -12.58 -11.00 -12.63
CA ASP A 109 -11.62 -11.93 -13.24
C ASP A 109 -11.36 -13.14 -12.33
N PHE A 110 -11.52 -12.97 -11.01
CA PHE A 110 -11.31 -14.03 -10.03
C PHE A 110 -12.60 -14.81 -9.67
N LYS A 111 -13.70 -14.60 -10.40
CA LYS A 111 -14.98 -15.30 -10.15
C LYS A 111 -14.87 -16.81 -10.27
N MET A 112 -14.05 -17.30 -11.21
CA MET A 112 -13.82 -18.73 -11.39
C MET A 112 -13.06 -19.34 -10.20
N ALA A 113 -12.05 -18.64 -9.69
CA ALA A 113 -11.30 -19.09 -8.51
C ALA A 113 -12.21 -19.23 -7.28
N LYS A 114 -13.13 -18.27 -7.07
CA LYS A 114 -14.12 -18.35 -5.98
C LYS A 114 -14.94 -19.63 -6.07
N LYS A 115 -15.47 -19.95 -7.26
CA LYS A 115 -16.28 -21.14 -7.49
C LYS A 115 -15.51 -22.44 -7.24
N ILE A 116 -14.27 -22.54 -7.70
CA ILE A 116 -13.42 -23.72 -7.50
C ILE A 116 -13.23 -23.99 -6.00
N VAL A 117 -12.89 -22.95 -5.24
CA VAL A 117 -12.70 -23.08 -3.79
C VAL A 117 -14.02 -23.43 -3.08
N GLU A 118 -15.16 -22.95 -3.58
CA GLU A 118 -16.47 -23.31 -3.04
C GLU A 118 -16.80 -24.79 -3.23
N LEU A 119 -16.53 -25.33 -4.42
CA LEU A 119 -16.75 -26.75 -4.73
C LEU A 119 -15.89 -27.66 -3.85
N GLU A 120 -14.59 -27.37 -3.73
CA GLU A 120 -13.63 -28.17 -2.94
C GLU A 120 -13.94 -28.20 -1.43
N ASN A 121 -14.51 -27.12 -0.91
CA ASN A 121 -14.97 -27.08 0.49
C ASN A 121 -16.21 -27.95 0.74
N ASN A 122 -17.03 -28.23 -0.28
CA ASN A 122 -18.28 -28.99 -0.13
C ASN A 122 -18.07 -30.50 -0.31
N ILE A 123 -16.86 -30.94 -0.66
CA ILE A 123 -16.49 -32.35 -0.93
C ILE A 123 -15.85 -33.01 0.30
N LYS A 124 -15.48 -32.23 1.34
CA LYS A 124 -14.89 -32.71 2.60
C LYS A 124 -15.85 -32.51 3.76
#